data_AF-A0A8J7IXY4-F1
#
_entry.id   AF-A0A8J7IXY4-F1
#
_cell.length_a   1.000
_cell.length_b   1.000
_cell.length_c   1.000
_cell.angle_alpha   90.00
_cell.angle_beta   90.00
_cell.angle_gamma   90.00
#
_symmetry.space_group_name_H-M   'P 1'
#
loop_
_entity.id
_entity.type
_entity.pdbx_description
1 polymer ?
#
loop_
_entity_poly.entity_id
_entity_poly.type
_entity_poly.pdbx_seq_one_letter_code
_entity_poly.pdbx_strand_id
1 'polypeptide(L)'
;MVRFPQYLSQPFQILWFEPDDMAFMAVGFIFAQKFGGVFWFLMFVLPWIYGRMKKRYPRGFLRHTLYFTGIAPMRGYPHFFQKHFLD
;
A
#
# COMPACT_ATOMS: atom_id res chain seq x y z
N MET A 1 27.20 14.83 8.82
CA MET A 1 25.89 14.28 8.39
C MET A 1 25.97 12.77 8.39
N VAL A 2 25.16 12.10 9.22
CA VAL A 2 25.12 10.63 9.29
C VAL A 2 24.47 10.10 8.01
N ARG A 3 25.20 9.29 7.23
CA ARG A 3 24.65 8.60 6.05
C ARG A 3 23.83 7.41 6.55
N PHE A 4 22.53 7.61 6.70
CA PHE A 4 21.62 6.52 7.05
C PHE A 4 21.38 5.64 5.80
N PRO A 5 21.51 4.31 5.89
CA PRO A 5 21.26 3.43 4.75
C PRO A 5 19.80 3.55 4.32
N GLN A 6 19.59 4.08 3.12
CA GLN A 6 18.30 4.37 2.48
C GLN A 6 17.36 3.14 2.37
N TYR A 7 17.88 1.95 2.62
CA TYR A 7 17.19 0.68 2.41
C TYR A 7 16.68 0.01 3.69
N LEU A 8 16.98 0.54 4.89
CA LEU A 8 16.53 -0.07 6.15
C LEU A 8 15.00 0.02 6.35
N SER A 9 14.35 0.98 5.70
CA SER A 9 12.89 1.21 5.73
C SER A 9 12.16 0.67 4.51
N GLN A 10 12.85 -0.03 3.59
CA GLN A 10 12.16 -0.61 2.43
C GLN A 10 11.20 -1.71 2.88
N PRO A 11 9.92 -1.66 2.46
CA PRO A 11 8.98 -2.72 2.77
C PRO A 11 9.49 -4.04 2.20
N PHE A 12 9.39 -5.12 2.99
CA PHE A 12 9.78 -6.47 2.58
C PHE A 12 9.11 -6.82 1.23
N GLN A 13 9.92 -6.93 0.18
CA GLN A 13 9.48 -7.38 -1.14
C GLN A 13 9.66 -8.90 -1.19
N ILE A 14 8.56 -9.65 -1.30
CA ILE A 14 8.59 -11.10 -1.37
C ILE A 14 8.38 -11.50 -2.83
N LEU A 15 9.41 -12.10 -3.43
CA LEU A 15 9.32 -12.78 -4.74
C LEU A 15 8.86 -11.93 -5.96
N TRP A 16 8.99 -10.59 -5.88
CA TRP A 16 8.48 -9.51 -6.78
C TRP A 16 7.31 -8.69 -6.24
N PHE A 17 6.57 -9.18 -5.25
CA PHE A 17 5.39 -8.52 -4.72
C PHE A 17 5.74 -7.68 -3.48
N GLU A 18 5.25 -6.45 -3.43
CA GLU A 18 5.25 -5.67 -2.19
C GLU A 18 4.03 -6.06 -1.32
N PRO A 19 4.03 -5.72 -0.02
CA PRO A 19 2.93 -6.06 0.88
C PRO A 19 1.57 -5.55 0.40
N ASP A 20 1.55 -4.41 -0.30
CA ASP A 20 0.35 -3.84 -0.90
C ASP A 20 -0.21 -4.73 -2.03
N ASP A 21 0.67 -5.30 -2.87
CA ASP A 21 0.27 -6.22 -3.94
C ASP A 21 -0.38 -7.49 -3.34
N MET A 22 0.18 -7.98 -2.22
CA MET A 22 -0.39 -9.12 -1.50
C MET A 22 -1.73 -8.80 -0.84
N ALA A 23 -1.91 -7.58 -0.32
CA ALA A 23 -3.19 -7.13 0.22
C ALA A 23 -4.29 -7.14 -0.85
N PHE A 24 -3.99 -6.67 -2.07
CA PHE A 24 -4.93 -6.75 -3.20
C PHE A 24 -5.25 -8.18 -3.62
N MET A 25 -4.26 -9.08 -3.62
CA MET A 25 -4.49 -10.51 -3.87
C MET A 25 -5.41 -11.12 -2.80
N ALA A 26 -5.22 -10.78 -1.53
CA ALA A 26 -6.08 -11.26 -0.44
C ALA A 26 -7.52 -10.74 -0.57
N VAL A 27 -7.70 -9.47 -0.94
CA VAL A 27 -9.03 -8.92 -1.24
C VAL A 27 -9.67 -9.67 -2.42
N GLY A 28 -8.93 -9.85 -3.52
CA GLY A 28 -9.40 -10.60 -4.68
C GLY A 28 -9.81 -12.04 -4.32
N PHE A 29 -9.04 -12.70 -3.45
CA PHE A 29 -9.35 -14.03 -2.95
C PHE A 29 -10.66 -14.08 -2.14
N ILE A 30 -10.90 -13.11 -1.26
CA ILE A 30 -12.17 -13.02 -0.49
C ILE A 30 -13.36 -12.88 -1.44
N PHE A 31 -13.25 -12.02 -2.46
CA PHE A 31 -14.29 -11.85 -3.48
C PHE A 31 -14.50 -13.13 -4.31
N ALA A 32 -13.41 -13.77 -4.74
CA ALA A 32 -13.46 -15.04 -5.47
C ALA A 32 -14.17 -16.13 -4.65
N GLN A 33 -13.94 -16.20 -3.35
CA GLN A 33 -14.57 -17.18 -2.47
C GLN A 33 -16.07 -16.93 -2.28
N LYS A 34 -16.51 -15.67 -2.30
CA LYS A 34 -17.93 -15.31 -2.11
C LYS A 34 -18.76 -15.46 -3.38
N PHE A 35 -18.22 -15.09 -4.54
CA PHE A 35 -18.98 -15.03 -5.79
C PHE A 35 -18.62 -16.16 -6.77
N GLY A 36 -17.45 -16.77 -6.65
CA GLY A 36 -16.99 -17.84 -7.53
C GLY A 36 -16.80 -17.41 -8.99
N GLY A 37 -16.44 -18.35 -9.86
CA GLY A 37 -16.41 -18.15 -11.31
C GLY A 37 -15.41 -17.07 -11.78
N VAL A 38 -15.91 -16.05 -12.48
CA VAL A 38 -15.10 -14.99 -13.12
C VAL A 38 -14.30 -14.17 -12.09
N PHE A 39 -14.72 -14.15 -10.82
CA PHE A 39 -14.02 -13.44 -9.76
C PHE A 39 -12.65 -14.03 -9.42
N TRP A 40 -12.33 -15.25 -9.85
CA TRP A 40 -10.96 -15.78 -9.76
C TRP A 40 -9.95 -14.98 -10.57
N PHE A 41 -10.37 -14.37 -11.69
CA PHE A 41 -9.50 -13.49 -12.47
C PHE A 41 -9.12 -12.21 -11.71
N LEU A 42 -9.96 -11.77 -10.77
CA LEU A 42 -9.71 -10.58 -9.96
C LEU A 42 -8.39 -10.70 -9.18
N MET A 43 -8.03 -11.92 -8.76
CA MET A 43 -6.80 -12.21 -8.03
C MET A 43 -5.53 -11.89 -8.86
N PHE A 44 -5.60 -11.95 -10.18
CA PHE A 44 -4.49 -11.62 -11.09
C PHE A 44 -4.62 -10.20 -11.65
N VAL A 45 -5.85 -9.76 -11.96
CA VAL A 45 -6.11 -8.45 -12.56
C VAL A 45 -5.80 -7.32 -11.59
N LEU A 46 -6.17 -7.45 -10.31
CA LEU A 46 -5.91 -6.42 -9.29
C LEU A 46 -4.42 -6.10 -9.12
N PRO A 47 -3.53 -7.07 -8.80
CA PRO A 47 -2.11 -6.80 -8.67
C PRO A 47 -1.47 -6.37 -10.00
N TRP A 48 -1.97 -6.82 -11.15
CA TRP A 48 -1.46 -6.36 -12.45
C TRP A 48 -1.76 -4.89 -12.72
N ILE A 49 -3.01 -4.44 -12.46
CA ILE A 49 -3.40 -3.03 -12.58
C ILE A 49 -2.65 -2.19 -11.56
N TYR A 50 -2.57 -2.63 -10.31
CA TYR A 50 -1.85 -1.91 -9.26
C TYR A 50 -0.36 -1.80 -9.57
N GLY A 51 0.29 -2.88 -10.05
CA GLY A 51 1.68 -2.86 -10.49
C GLY A 51 1.93 -1.91 -11.66
N ARG A 52 0.99 -1.78 -12.61
CA ARG A 52 1.05 -0.77 -13.69
C ARG A 52 0.91 0.65 -13.16
N MET A 53 -0.02 0.90 -12.26
CA MET A 53 -0.25 2.22 -11.64
C MET A 53 0.94 2.65 -10.79
N LYS A 54 1.52 1.72 -10.03
CA LYS A 54 2.68 1.91 -9.17
C LYS A 54 3.95 2.30 -9.94
N LYS A 55 4.08 1.94 -11.23
CA LYS A 55 5.18 2.45 -12.07
C LYS A 55 5.11 3.97 -12.30
N ARG A 56 3.95 4.61 -12.09
CA ARG A 56 3.75 6.06 -12.25
C ARG A 56 3.82 6.84 -10.94
N TYR A 57 3.80 6.18 -9.78
CA TYR A 57 3.77 6.83 -8.47
C TYR A 57 4.96 6.41 -7.59
N PRO A 58 5.44 7.30 -6.70
CA PRO A 58 6.45 6.93 -5.71
C PRO A 58 5.95 5.79 -4.81
N ARG A 59 6.88 4.89 -4.44
CA ARG A 59 6.58 3.68 -3.65
C ARG A 59 5.93 4.04 -2.32
N GLY A 60 4.97 3.22 -1.85
CA GLY A 60 4.18 3.52 -0.64
C GLY A 60 3.00 4.46 -0.87
N PHE A 61 2.59 4.68 -2.14
CA PHE A 61 1.43 5.49 -2.52
C PHE A 61 0.17 5.13 -1.73
N LEU A 62 -0.12 3.84 -1.52
CA LEU A 62 -1.28 3.41 -0.74
C LEU A 62 -1.22 3.86 0.73
N ARG A 63 -0.06 3.74 1.38
CA ARG A 63 0.11 4.23 2.74
C ARG A 63 -0.02 5.75 2.80
N HIS A 64 0.49 6.46 1.81
CA HIS A 64 0.34 7.91 1.74
C HIS A 64 -1.11 8.31 1.50
N THR A 65 -1.83 7.68 0.56
CA THR A 65 -3.25 7.97 0.34
C THR A 65 -4.07 7.64 1.57
N LEU A 66 -3.83 6.50 2.24
CA LEU A 66 -4.52 6.14 3.49
C LEU A 66 -4.20 7.08 4.66
N TYR A 67 -2.99 7.64 4.69
CA TYR A 67 -2.60 8.66 5.66
C TYR A 67 -3.27 10.01 5.36
N PHE A 68 -3.32 10.44 4.10
CA PHE A 68 -4.04 11.64 3.66
C PHE A 68 -5.55 11.55 3.92
N THR A 69 -6.15 10.37 3.73
CA THR A 69 -7.58 10.14 4.03
C THR A 69 -7.86 9.94 5.52
N GLY A 70 -6.81 9.83 6.36
CA GLY A 70 -6.93 9.64 7.81
C GLY A 70 -7.33 8.23 8.26
N ILE A 71 -7.32 7.26 7.35
CA ILE A 71 -7.68 5.86 7.65
C ILE A 71 -6.52 5.13 8.33
N ALA A 72 -5.27 5.47 7.97
CA ALA A 72 -4.06 4.85 8.53
C ALA A 72 -3.15 5.94 9.15
N PRO A 73 -3.34 6.29 10.43
CA PRO A 73 -2.44 7.22 11.11
C PRO A 73 -1.04 6.61 11.23
N MET A 74 -0.02 7.35 10.78
CA MET A 74 1.37 6.95 10.97
C MET A 74 1.77 7.25 12.43
N ARG A 75 2.06 6.20 13.20
CA ARG A 75 2.38 6.32 14.63
C ARG A 75 3.66 7.15 14.81
N GLY A 76 3.55 8.29 15.50
CA GLY A 76 4.67 9.23 15.73
C GLY A 76 4.79 10.37 14.73
N TYR A 77 3.91 10.46 13.72
CA TYR A 77 3.81 11.62 12.83
C TYR A 77 2.59 12.47 13.18
N PRO A 78 2.68 13.81 13.10
CA PRO A 78 1.52 14.67 13.25
C PRO A 78 0.48 14.29 12.19
N HIS A 79 -0.80 14.40 12.52
CA HIS A 79 -1.85 14.06 11.57
C HIS A 79 -1.94 15.17 10.51
N PHE A 80 -2.19 14.82 9.24
CA PHE A 80 -2.32 15.82 8.15
C PHE A 80 -3.30 16.98 8.45
N PHE A 81 -4.28 16.78 9.33
CA PHE A 81 -5.26 17.80 9.72
C PHE A 81 -4.84 18.64 10.94
N GLN A 82 -3.70 18.37 11.58
CA GLN A 82 -3.22 19.18 12.69
C GLN A 82 -2.64 20.50 12.16
N LYS A 83 -3.38 21.59 12.36
CA LYS A 83 -3.00 22.96 11.99
C LYS A 83 -2.37 23.76 13.14
N HIS A 84 -2.34 23.18 14.35
CA HIS A 84 -1.76 23.80 15.52
C HIS A 84 -0.66 22.92 16.07
N PHE A 85 0.58 23.40 15.93
CA PHE A 85 1.73 22.89 16.66
C PHE A 85 1.83 23.72 17.94
N LEU A 86 2.02 23.06 19.08
CA LEU A 86 2.41 23.76 20.31
C LEU A 86 3.89 24.11 20.17
N ASP A 87 4.22 25.40 20.27
CA ASP A 87 5.59 25.91 20.38
C ASP A 87 6.24 25.51 21.71
#